data_AF-A0A382N2X0-F1
#
_entry.id   AF-A0A382N2X0-F1
#
_cell.length_a   1.000
_cell.length_b   1.000
_cell.length_c   1.000
_cell.angle_alpha   90.00
_cell.angle_beta   90.00
_cell.angle_gamma   90.00
#
_symmetry.space_group_name_H-M   'P 1'
#
loop_
_entity.id
_entity.type
_entity.pdbx_description
1 polymer ?
#
loop_
_entity_poly.entity_id
_entity_poly.type
_entity_poly.pdbx_seq_one_letter_code
_entity_poly.pdbx_strand_id
1 'polypeptide(L)'
;FELLNKASTLGGLKSYSQIMIKPHPGLSSDGLNIVENSNFEYSIMDQPLSDLWVLPDVVYGAHSTGASWEASWYGIPAISVCAMNSLNLNPLAGLKNACFVANGADLSKQLISPKLIEISEDYFFLNENLKLWEELLSG
;
A
#
# COMPACT_ATOMS: atom_id res chain seq x y z
N PHE A 1 6.86 -7.18 8.02
CA PHE A 1 6.87 -8.47 7.31
C PHE A 1 6.14 -9.59 8.04
N GLU A 2 5.99 -9.56 9.38
CA GLU A 2 5.26 -10.60 10.13
C GLU A 2 3.86 -10.92 9.57
N LEU A 3 3.05 -9.90 9.29
CA LEU A 3 1.71 -10.08 8.69
C LEU A 3 1.79 -10.82 7.34
N LEU A 4 2.74 -10.44 6.48
CA LEU A 4 2.93 -11.03 5.16
C LEU A 4 3.42 -12.49 5.25
N ASN A 5 4.35 -12.79 6.17
CA ASN A 5 4.77 -14.16 6.48
C ASN A 5 3.59 -15.01 6.98
N LYS A 6 2.75 -14.46 7.84
CA LYS A 6 1.56 -15.15 8.33
C LYS A 6 0.54 -15.38 7.21
N ALA A 7 0.33 -14.39 6.34
CA ALA A 7 -0.55 -14.51 5.17
C ALA A 7 -0.03 -15.56 4.18
N SER A 8 1.29 -15.64 3.98
CA SER A 8 1.95 -16.67 3.18
C SER A 8 1.62 -18.07 3.70
N THR A 9 1.80 -18.32 5.01
CA THR A 9 1.44 -19.61 5.64
C THR A 9 -0.04 -19.96 5.47
N LEU A 10 -0.92 -18.96 5.46
CA LEU A 10 -2.36 -19.13 5.25
C LEU A 10 -2.74 -19.30 3.77
N GLY A 11 -1.78 -19.19 2.85
CA GLY A 11 -1.98 -19.37 1.42
C GLY A 11 -2.41 -18.11 0.67
N GLY A 12 -2.39 -16.93 1.32
CA GLY A 12 -2.76 -15.67 0.68
C GLY A 12 -1.88 -15.27 -0.49
N LEU A 13 -0.64 -15.78 -0.57
CA LEU A 13 0.29 -15.51 -1.66
C LEU A 13 0.22 -16.52 -2.81
N LYS A 14 -0.57 -17.60 -2.70
CA LYS A 14 -0.55 -18.71 -3.68
C LYS A 14 -1.02 -18.32 -5.08
N SER A 15 -1.83 -17.27 -5.20
CA SER A 15 -2.35 -16.79 -6.47
C SER A 15 -1.36 -15.88 -7.23
N TYR A 16 -0.23 -15.53 -6.62
CA TYR A 16 0.74 -14.61 -7.20
C TYR A 16 1.97 -15.39 -7.66
N SER A 17 2.36 -15.22 -8.92
CA SER A 17 3.55 -15.85 -9.49
C SER A 17 4.86 -15.21 -9.03
N GLN A 18 4.80 -13.97 -8.52
CA GLN A 18 5.96 -13.22 -8.09
C GLN A 18 5.61 -12.27 -6.94
N ILE A 19 6.50 -12.19 -5.95
CA ILE A 19 6.45 -11.19 -4.88
C ILE A 19 7.60 -10.21 -5.08
N MET A 20 7.27 -8.93 -5.21
CA MET A 20 8.25 -7.85 -5.37
C MET A 20 8.31 -7.00 -4.11
N ILE A 21 9.51 -6.67 -3.65
CA ILE A 21 9.72 -5.84 -2.47
C ILE A 21 10.51 -4.61 -2.88
N LYS A 22 9.88 -3.44 -2.77
CA LYS A 22 10.52 -2.13 -2.95
C LYS A 22 10.86 -1.55 -1.57
N PRO A 23 12.12 -1.63 -1.11
CA PRO A 23 12.51 -1.08 0.18
C PRO A 23 12.45 0.45 0.17
N HIS A 24 12.24 1.03 1.35
CA HIS A 24 12.35 2.48 1.54
C HIS A 24 13.81 2.93 1.29
N PRO A 25 14.08 4.07 0.63
CA PRO A 25 15.45 4.51 0.34
C PRO A 25 16.32 4.69 1.59
N GLY A 26 15.71 5.06 2.72
CA GLY A 26 16.38 5.20 4.02
C GLY A 26 16.39 3.94 4.89
N LEU A 27 16.04 2.77 4.34
CA LEU A 27 16.05 1.51 5.11
C LEU A 27 17.49 1.11 5.46
N SER A 28 17.76 0.83 6.74
CA SER A 28 19.07 0.33 7.17
C SER A 28 19.31 -1.11 6.69
N SER A 29 20.57 -1.55 6.71
CA SER A 29 20.95 -2.95 6.46
C SER A 29 20.20 -3.92 7.38
N ASP A 30 19.99 -3.57 8.65
CA ASP A 30 19.22 -4.39 9.59
C ASP A 30 17.74 -4.52 9.22
N GLY A 31 17.19 -3.50 8.55
CA GLY A 31 15.83 -3.53 8.02
C GLY A 31 15.65 -4.53 6.87
N LEU A 32 16.70 -4.77 6.08
CA LEU A 32 16.71 -5.79 5.03
C LEU A 32 16.77 -7.21 5.60
N ASN A 33 17.46 -7.45 6.71
CA ASN A 33 17.51 -8.77 7.36
C ASN A 33 16.11 -9.30 7.72
N ILE A 34 15.15 -8.41 8.04
CA ILE A 34 13.77 -8.80 8.31
C ILE A 34 13.10 -9.38 7.06
N VAL A 35 13.49 -8.90 5.89
CA VAL A 35 13.04 -9.40 4.59
C VAL A 35 13.70 -10.74 4.27
N GLU A 36 15.00 -10.87 4.54
CA GLU A 36 15.78 -12.11 4.34
C GLU A 36 15.19 -13.32 5.07
N ASN A 37 14.54 -13.10 6.22
CA ASN A 37 13.89 -14.15 7.00
C ASN A 37 12.43 -14.44 6.59
N SER A 38 12.01 -14.03 5.40
CA SER A 38 10.65 -14.29 4.90
C SER A 38 10.45 -15.75 4.50
N ASN A 39 9.24 -16.28 4.69
CA ASN A 39 8.89 -17.67 4.38
C ASN A 39 8.36 -17.87 2.96
N PHE A 40 8.65 -16.94 2.06
CA PHE A 40 8.25 -16.94 0.66
C PHE A 40 9.39 -16.39 -0.20
N GLU A 41 9.41 -16.77 -1.47
CA GLU A 41 10.35 -16.23 -2.45
C GLU A 41 9.94 -14.81 -2.85
N TYR A 42 10.93 -13.94 -3.03
CA TYR A 42 10.72 -12.56 -3.42
C TYR A 42 11.89 -12.04 -4.26
N SER A 43 11.66 -10.90 -4.90
CA SER A 43 12.70 -10.13 -5.60
C SER A 43 12.73 -8.71 -5.04
N ILE A 44 13.93 -8.20 -4.75
CA ILE A 44 14.12 -6.80 -4.36
C ILE A 44 14.12 -5.93 -5.61
N MET A 45 13.33 -4.87 -5.60
CA MET A 45 13.24 -3.88 -6.68
C MET A 45 14.00 -2.62 -6.28
N ASP A 46 14.97 -2.21 -7.09
CA ASP A 46 15.75 -0.99 -6.89
C ASP A 46 15.26 0.18 -7.76
N GLN A 47 14.47 -0.11 -8.79
CA GLN A 47 13.92 0.87 -9.74
C GLN A 47 12.97 1.88 -9.04
N PRO A 48 12.80 3.08 -9.60
CA PRO A 48 11.76 4.03 -9.18
C PRO A 48 10.36 3.42 -9.22
N LEU A 49 9.46 3.84 -8.33
CA LEU A 49 8.07 3.35 -8.31
C LEU A 49 7.33 3.65 -9.62
N SER A 50 7.64 4.78 -10.27
CA SER A 50 7.09 5.15 -11.59
C SER A 50 7.26 4.06 -12.63
N ASP A 51 8.35 3.30 -12.56
CA ASP A 51 8.70 2.30 -13.55
C ASP A 51 8.08 0.93 -13.20
N LEU A 52 7.66 0.78 -11.93
CA LEU A 52 7.14 -0.47 -11.39
C LEU A 52 5.61 -0.56 -11.45
N TRP A 53 4.87 0.55 -11.53
CA TRP A 53 3.40 0.55 -11.45
C TRP A 53 2.71 -0.28 -12.53
N VAL A 54 3.37 -0.57 -13.65
CA VAL A 54 2.83 -1.42 -14.72
C VAL A 54 2.86 -2.93 -14.41
N LEU A 55 3.54 -3.33 -13.33
CA LEU A 55 3.84 -4.72 -13.01
C LEU A 55 2.89 -5.37 -11.99
N PRO A 56 2.56 -4.76 -10.84
CA PRO A 56 1.86 -5.46 -9.77
C PRO A 56 0.35 -5.52 -10.01
N ASP A 57 -0.23 -6.69 -9.74
CA ASP A 57 -1.69 -6.87 -9.66
C ASP A 57 -2.28 -6.35 -8.34
N VAL A 58 -1.46 -6.27 -7.29
CA VAL A 58 -1.84 -5.79 -5.95
C VAL A 58 -0.65 -5.14 -5.27
N VAL A 59 -0.91 -4.13 -4.45
CA VAL A 59 0.10 -3.44 -3.67
C VAL A 59 -0.18 -3.60 -2.18
N TYR A 60 0.84 -3.98 -1.41
CA TYR A 60 0.79 -4.08 0.04
C TYR A 60 1.85 -3.17 0.67
N GLY A 61 1.44 -2.32 1.62
CA GLY A 61 2.34 -1.34 2.23
C GLY A 61 1.96 -0.92 3.64
N ALA A 62 2.80 -0.08 4.24
CA ALA A 62 2.50 0.56 5.52
C ALA A 62 1.41 1.64 5.38
N HIS A 63 0.68 1.96 6.46
CA HIS A 63 -0.30 3.06 6.42
C HIS A 63 0.29 4.42 6.04
N SER A 64 1.57 4.67 6.35
CA SER A 64 2.19 5.99 6.18
C SER A 64 2.72 6.27 4.77
N THR A 65 2.67 5.32 3.83
CA THR A 65 3.24 5.53 2.50
C THR A 65 2.23 6.05 1.47
N GLY A 66 2.63 7.06 0.70
CA GLY A 66 1.91 7.54 -0.47
C GLY A 66 1.83 6.50 -1.60
N ALA A 67 2.67 5.46 -1.59
CA ALA A 67 2.67 4.39 -2.58
C ALA A 67 1.33 3.63 -2.65
N SER A 68 0.63 3.49 -1.51
CA SER A 68 -0.71 2.88 -1.47
C SER A 68 -1.72 3.71 -2.27
N TRP A 69 -1.60 5.03 -2.18
CA TRP A 69 -2.43 5.94 -2.94
C TRP A 69 -2.08 5.99 -4.43
N GLU A 70 -0.79 6.09 -4.76
CA GLU A 70 -0.33 6.04 -6.16
C GLU A 70 -0.84 4.77 -6.86
N ALA A 71 -0.68 3.61 -6.23
CA ALA A 71 -1.23 2.35 -6.74
C ALA A 71 -2.73 2.45 -7.05
N SER A 72 -3.49 3.01 -6.11
CA SER A 72 -4.93 3.16 -6.26
C SER A 72 -5.29 4.11 -7.41
N TRP A 73 -4.51 5.18 -7.60
CA TRP A 73 -4.64 6.11 -8.73
C TRP A 73 -4.36 5.41 -10.08
N TYR A 74 -3.40 4.49 -10.11
CA TYR A 74 -3.14 3.63 -11.28
C TYR A 74 -4.18 2.52 -11.48
N GLY A 75 -5.23 2.46 -10.66
CA GLY A 75 -6.25 1.41 -10.74
C GLY A 75 -5.77 0.05 -10.24
N ILE A 76 -4.81 0.04 -9.31
CA ILE A 76 -4.26 -1.17 -8.70
C ILE A 76 -4.81 -1.27 -7.27
N PRO A 77 -5.37 -2.43 -6.86
CA PRO A 77 -5.80 -2.63 -5.48
C PRO A 77 -4.66 -2.41 -4.47
N ALA A 78 -4.93 -1.61 -3.44
CA ALA A 78 -3.98 -1.32 -2.38
C ALA A 78 -4.46 -1.84 -1.01
N ILE A 79 -3.59 -2.57 -0.33
CA ILE A 79 -3.80 -3.10 1.02
C ILE A 79 -2.79 -2.43 1.96
N SER A 80 -3.27 -1.74 2.98
CA SER A 80 -2.41 -1.04 3.94
C SER A 80 -2.44 -1.70 5.31
N VAL A 81 -1.30 -1.74 5.99
CA VAL A 81 -1.25 -2.14 7.41
C VAL A 81 -1.94 -1.08 8.26
N CYS A 82 -2.84 -1.47 9.17
CA CYS A 82 -3.48 -0.55 10.12
C CYS A 82 -2.44 0.24 10.94
N ALA A 83 -2.79 1.49 11.24
CA ALA A 83 -2.11 2.32 12.24
C ALA A 83 -2.41 1.77 13.65
N MET A 84 -1.61 0.80 14.12
CA MET A 84 -1.75 0.26 15.48
C MET A 84 -1.25 1.28 16.50
N ASN A 85 -2.13 1.77 17.37
CA ASN A 85 -1.82 2.78 18.40
C ASN A 85 -1.37 4.14 17.86
N SER A 86 -1.67 4.46 16.59
CA SER A 86 -1.44 5.79 16.01
C SER A 86 -2.66 6.23 15.19
N LEU A 87 -2.67 7.51 14.82
CA LEU A 87 -3.68 8.03 13.89
C LEU A 87 -3.44 7.43 12.50
N ASN A 88 -4.49 6.98 11.84
CA ASN A 88 -4.40 6.55 10.45
C ASN A 88 -4.25 7.76 9.53
N LEU A 89 -3.00 8.07 9.17
CA LEU A 89 -2.65 9.13 8.23
C LEU A 89 -2.64 8.67 6.78
N ASN A 90 -3.14 7.46 6.49
CA ASN A 90 -3.20 7.00 5.11
C ASN A 90 -4.23 7.84 4.34
N PRO A 91 -3.87 8.41 3.17
CA PRO A 91 -4.78 9.22 2.37
C PRO A 91 -6.05 8.45 1.96
N LEU A 92 -5.99 7.12 1.84
CA LEU A 92 -7.14 6.31 1.45
C LEU A 92 -8.15 6.11 2.59
N ALA A 93 -7.86 6.59 3.80
CA ALA A 93 -8.76 6.46 4.94
C ALA A 93 -10.12 7.14 4.66
N GLY A 94 -11.21 6.39 4.83
CA GLY A 94 -12.56 6.87 4.56
C GLY A 94 -13.05 6.65 3.12
N LEU A 95 -12.17 6.23 2.20
CA LEU A 95 -12.58 5.87 0.85
C LEU A 95 -13.25 4.49 0.79
N LYS A 96 -14.19 4.34 -0.14
CA LYS A 96 -14.90 3.09 -0.35
C LYS A 96 -13.95 2.01 -0.86
N ASN A 97 -14.06 0.82 -0.28
CA ASN A 97 -13.21 -0.35 -0.50
C ASN A 97 -11.75 -0.21 -0.03
N ALA A 98 -11.36 0.91 0.63
CA ALA A 98 -10.03 1.03 1.21
C ALA A 98 -9.78 -0.08 2.24
N CYS A 99 -8.67 -0.80 2.07
CA CYS A 99 -8.38 -2.00 2.84
C CYS A 99 -7.27 -1.77 3.85
N PHE A 100 -7.62 -1.88 5.14
CA PHE A 100 -6.67 -1.80 6.24
C PHE A 100 -6.66 -3.11 7.03
N VAL A 101 -5.47 -3.71 7.19
CA VAL A 101 -5.29 -5.01 7.85
C VAL A 101 -4.43 -4.89 9.09
N ALA A 102 -4.88 -5.51 10.19
CA ALA A 102 -4.16 -5.50 11.48
C ALA A 102 -3.51 -6.86 11.80
N ASN A 103 -3.81 -7.91 11.04
CA ASN A 103 -3.28 -9.25 11.25
C ASN A 103 -3.14 -10.02 9.93
N GLY A 104 -2.38 -11.12 9.97
CA GLY A 104 -2.08 -11.93 8.78
C GLY A 104 -3.28 -12.68 8.20
N ALA A 105 -4.32 -13.00 9.00
CA ALA A 105 -5.51 -13.66 8.49
C ALA A 105 -6.35 -12.73 7.63
N ASP A 106 -6.50 -11.48 8.06
CA ASP A 106 -7.17 -10.44 7.26
C ASP A 106 -6.36 -10.13 5.99
N LEU A 107 -5.04 -9.99 6.11
CA LEU A 107 -4.17 -9.83 4.93
C LEU A 107 -4.33 -10.99 3.94
N SER A 108 -4.33 -12.24 4.42
CA SER A 108 -4.53 -13.41 3.55
C SER A 108 -5.85 -13.37 2.78
N LYS A 109 -6.95 -12.99 3.44
CA LYS A 109 -8.27 -12.90 2.78
C LYS A 109 -8.27 -11.82 1.69
N GLN A 110 -7.64 -10.68 1.99
CA GLN A 110 -7.62 -9.53 1.07
C GLN A 110 -6.70 -9.79 -0.12
N LEU A 111 -5.60 -10.53 0.07
CA LEU A 111 -4.74 -10.98 -1.02
C LEU A 111 -5.42 -12.01 -1.94
N ILE A 112 -6.40 -12.78 -1.47
CA ILE A 112 -7.12 -13.75 -2.32
C ILE A 112 -8.10 -13.05 -3.27
N SER A 113 -8.71 -11.94 -2.82
CA SER A 113 -9.72 -11.21 -3.57
C SER A 113 -9.54 -9.70 -3.35
N PRO A 114 -8.46 -9.11 -3.87
CA PRO A 114 -8.18 -7.69 -3.68
C PRO A 114 -9.24 -6.84 -4.37
N LYS A 115 -9.57 -5.68 -3.78
CA LYS A 115 -10.61 -4.79 -4.28
C LYS A 115 -10.00 -3.46 -4.72
N LEU A 116 -10.50 -2.94 -5.84
CA LEU A 116 -10.21 -1.59 -6.27
C LEU A 116 -10.83 -0.59 -5.31
N ILE A 117 -10.03 0.43 -4.99
CA ILE A 117 -10.47 1.57 -4.20
C ILE A 117 -11.17 2.54 -5.15
N GLU A 118 -12.34 3.00 -4.75
CA GLU A 118 -13.08 4.00 -5.52
C GLU A 118 -12.56 5.39 -5.14
N ILE A 119 -11.83 6.01 -6.07
CA ILE A 119 -11.30 7.36 -5.94
C ILE A 119 -12.12 8.27 -6.85
N SER A 120 -12.64 9.38 -6.29
CA SER A 120 -13.30 10.42 -7.07
C SER A 120 -12.29 11.17 -7.93
N GLU A 121 -12.68 11.59 -9.14
CA GLU A 121 -11.84 12.46 -9.98
C GLU A 121 -11.48 13.77 -9.26
N ASP A 122 -12.39 14.28 -8.42
CA ASP A 122 -12.20 15.51 -7.65
C ASP A 122 -11.38 15.32 -6.37
N TYR A 123 -10.90 14.11 -6.07
CA TYR A 123 -10.24 13.78 -4.79
C TYR A 123 -9.07 14.71 -4.46
N PHE A 124 -8.32 15.16 -5.46
CA PHE A 124 -7.15 16.03 -5.27
C PHE A 124 -7.46 17.51 -5.24
N PHE A 125 -8.71 17.91 -5.53
CA PHE A 125 -9.07 19.31 -5.66
C PHE A 125 -8.07 20.07 -6.55
N LEU A 126 -7.65 19.49 -7.68
CA LEU A 126 -6.69 20.08 -8.64
C LEU A 126 -7.29 21.26 -9.42
N ASN A 127 -8.30 21.93 -8.87
CA ASN A 127 -8.86 23.10 -9.51
C ASN A 127 -7.77 24.20 -9.56
N GLU A 128 -7.55 24.76 -10.75
CA GLU A 128 -6.54 25.80 -10.92
C GLU A 128 -6.90 27.09 -10.17
N ASN A 129 -8.17 27.26 -9.82
CA ASN A 129 -8.65 28.44 -9.11
C ASN A 129 -8.31 28.45 -7.62
N LEU A 130 -7.83 27.33 -7.05
CA LEU A 130 -7.36 27.19 -5.67
C LEU A 130 -8.29 27.80 -4.60
N LYS A 131 -9.61 27.88 -4.87
CA LYS A 131 -10.57 28.60 -4.02
C LYS A 131 -10.57 28.13 -2.56
N LEU A 132 -10.40 26.83 -2.34
CA LEU A 132 -10.33 26.26 -0.99
C LEU A 132 -9.10 26.74 -0.22
N TRP A 133 -7.96 26.90 -0.90
CA TRP A 133 -6.76 27.45 -0.30
C TRP A 133 -6.91 28.94 -0.02
N GLU A 134 -7.53 29.70 -0.94
CA GLU A 134 -7.86 31.11 -0.70
C GLU A 134 -8.73 31.27 0.55
N GLU A 135 -9.84 30.54 0.66
CA GLU A 135 -10.75 30.58 1.82
C GLU A 135 -10.03 30.25 3.15
N LEU A 136 -9.14 29.25 3.15
CA LEU A 136 -8.37 28.87 4.36
C LEU A 136 -7.33 29.91 4.78
N LEU A 137 -6.70 30.59 3.82
CA LEU A 137 -5.61 31.54 4.07
C LEU A 137 -6.10 32.98 4.29
N SER A 138 -7.34 33.28 3.89
CA SER A 138 -7.96 34.62 4.01
C SER A 138 -8.57 34.90 5.40
N GLY A 139 -8.30 34.04 6.38
CA GLY A 139 -8.82 34.14 7.75
C GLY A 139 -8.45 35.43 8.48
#